data_AF-A0AA39J746-F1
#
_entry.id   AF-A0AA39J746-F1
#
_cell.length_a   1.000
_cell.length_b   1.000
_cell.length_c   1.000
_cell.angle_alpha   90.00
_cell.angle_beta   90.00
_cell.angle_gamma   90.00
#
_symmetry.space_group_name_H-M   'P 1'
#
loop_
_entity.id
_entity.type
_entity.pdbx_description
1 polymer ?
#
loop_
_entity_poly.entity_id
_entity_poly.type
_entity_poly.pdbx_seq_one_letter_code
_entity_poly.pdbx_strand_id
1 'polypeptide(L)'
;MGQYWKLVNIDRREHLGHLGKLGEIFYDDFNAVMALLAGSWAGCRIMCIGDYMRECPPNVLTSEEVSAIILSESDDSTATLYDFTYTYRELRYRGYIDLRGMVLRNMTRHVYVRQDVAVEELKSSEYPGDIGNILLTNICWSADSSCAMIVDLSQGGWAGDRFDVVPLIDVEDDGEEWEDVTEDQVKLTRFALSC
;
A
#
# COMPACT_ATOMS: atom_id res chain seq x y z
N MET A 1 13.14 0.49 -18.32
CA MET A 1 12.43 1.78 -18.10
C MET A 1 11.31 1.49 -17.11
N GLY A 2 11.00 2.41 -16.20
CA GLY A 2 9.97 2.20 -15.20
C GLY A 2 9.60 3.53 -14.54
N GLN A 3 8.38 3.57 -14.03
CA GLN A 3 7.80 4.74 -13.38
C GLN A 3 8.29 4.86 -11.92
N TYR A 4 8.22 6.06 -11.35
CA TYR A 4 8.54 6.31 -9.95
C TYR A 4 7.31 6.14 -9.08
N TRP A 5 7.51 5.56 -7.90
CA TRP A 5 6.43 5.23 -6.97
C TRP A 5 6.53 6.03 -5.68
N LYS A 6 5.36 6.36 -5.13
CA LYS A 6 5.21 7.06 -3.85
C LYS A 6 4.12 6.40 -3.02
N LEU A 7 4.42 6.11 -1.76
CA LEU A 7 3.43 5.60 -0.80
C LEU A 7 2.77 6.77 -0.06
N VAL A 8 1.45 6.83 -0.13
CA VAL A 8 0.63 7.98 0.29
C VAL A 8 -0.48 7.56 1.24
N ASN A 9 -0.72 8.39 2.24
CA ASN A 9 -1.92 8.37 3.07
C ASN A 9 -2.81 9.55 2.66
N ILE A 10 -3.97 9.23 2.08
CA ILE A 10 -4.89 10.23 1.52
C ILE A 10 -5.54 11.03 2.65
N ASP A 11 -6.06 10.35 3.67
CA ASP A 11 -6.82 10.97 4.76
C ASP A 11 -5.99 11.98 5.55
N ARG A 12 -4.70 11.70 5.73
CA ARG A 12 -3.80 12.55 6.51
C ARG A 12 -3.01 13.55 5.67
N ARG A 13 -3.09 13.46 4.34
CA ARG A 13 -2.25 14.21 3.41
C ARG A 13 -0.76 14.06 3.74
N GLU A 14 -0.32 12.81 3.87
CA GLU A 14 1.05 12.44 4.24
C GLU A 14 1.63 11.46 3.19
N HIS A 15 2.94 11.47 2.97
CA HIS A 15 3.61 10.50 2.08
C HIS A 15 5.02 10.14 2.57
N LEU A 16 5.55 8.99 2.13
CA LEU A 16 6.90 8.51 2.51
C LEU A 16 8.02 8.96 1.55
N GLY A 17 7.71 9.89 0.65
CA GLY A 17 8.66 10.43 -0.32
C GLY A 17 8.75 9.55 -1.58
N HIS A 18 9.68 9.89 -2.48
CA HIS A 18 9.91 9.11 -3.69
C HIS A 18 10.67 7.84 -3.31
N LEU A 19 9.99 6.70 -3.45
CA LEU A 19 10.57 5.41 -3.09
C LEU A 19 11.55 4.93 -4.17
N GLY A 20 11.30 5.24 -5.44
CA GLY A 20 12.10 4.76 -6.57
C GLY A 20 11.23 3.99 -7.56
N LYS A 21 11.83 3.09 -8.34
CA LYS A 21 11.06 2.15 -9.17
C LYS A 21 10.56 0.98 -8.33
N LEU A 22 9.43 0.37 -8.70
CA LEU A 22 8.85 -0.71 -7.90
C LEU A 22 9.83 -1.88 -7.70
N GLY A 23 10.53 -2.31 -8.76
CA GLY A 23 11.55 -3.37 -8.66
C GLY A 23 12.81 -3.01 -7.86
N GLU A 24 13.00 -1.75 -7.50
CA GLU A 24 14.07 -1.33 -6.58
C GLU A 24 13.61 -1.41 -5.12
N ILE A 25 12.33 -1.11 -4.86
CA ILE A 25 11.79 -0.96 -3.50
C ILE A 25 11.04 -2.19 -3.01
N PHE A 26 10.61 -3.08 -3.90
CA PHE A 26 9.74 -4.21 -3.55
C PHE A 26 10.41 -5.18 -2.56
N TYR A 27 11.75 -5.16 -2.51
CA TYR A 27 12.57 -5.99 -1.63
C TYR A 27 13.10 -5.24 -0.39
N ASP A 28 12.68 -3.99 -0.18
CA ASP A 28 13.04 -3.20 0.99
C ASP A 28 12.25 -3.63 2.24
N ASP A 29 12.71 -3.16 3.40
CA ASP A 29 12.02 -3.35 4.68
C ASP A 29 10.82 -2.39 4.83
N PHE A 30 9.61 -2.95 4.91
CA PHE A 30 8.36 -2.22 5.10
C PHE A 30 7.94 -2.07 6.57
N ASN A 31 8.78 -2.42 7.53
CA ASN A 31 8.43 -2.36 8.96
C ASN A 31 8.01 -0.94 9.40
N ALA A 32 8.64 0.10 8.85
CA ALA A 32 8.25 1.49 9.12
C ALA A 32 6.81 1.79 8.65
N VAL A 33 6.36 1.20 7.54
CA VAL A 33 4.98 1.32 7.06
C VAL A 33 4.04 0.58 8.01
N MET A 34 4.39 -0.63 8.42
CA MET A 34 3.58 -1.41 9.37
C MET A 34 3.43 -0.69 10.71
N ALA A 35 4.50 -0.08 11.22
CA ALA A 35 4.45 0.71 12.45
C ALA A 35 3.58 1.98 12.31
N LEU A 36 3.46 2.56 11.11
CA LEU A 36 2.48 3.63 10.86
C LEU A 36 1.05 3.09 10.87
N LEU A 37 0.81 1.94 10.24
CA LEU A 37 -0.51 1.29 10.19
C LEU A 37 -0.99 0.74 11.53
N ALA A 38 -0.08 0.42 12.44
CA ALA A 38 -0.38 0.10 13.83
C ALA A 38 -0.60 1.35 14.71
N GLY A 39 -0.45 2.55 14.14
CA GLY A 39 -0.47 3.80 14.88
C GLY A 39 -1.14 4.92 14.11
N SER A 40 -0.38 5.94 13.72
CA SER A 40 -0.94 7.19 13.18
C SER A 40 -1.72 7.03 11.86
N TRP A 41 -1.47 5.96 11.11
CA TRP A 41 -2.13 5.66 9.84
C TRP A 41 -3.20 4.56 9.94
N ALA A 42 -3.46 4.03 11.14
CA ALA A 42 -4.53 3.05 11.35
C ALA A 42 -5.87 3.58 10.82
N GLY A 43 -6.59 2.75 10.06
CA GLY A 43 -7.89 3.04 9.46
C GLY A 43 -7.86 4.05 8.30
N CYS A 44 -6.68 4.46 7.83
CA CYS A 44 -6.56 5.46 6.75
C CYS A 44 -6.55 4.83 5.35
N ARG A 45 -6.98 5.59 4.34
CA ARG A 45 -6.86 5.24 2.91
C ARG A 45 -5.41 5.31 2.44
N ILE A 46 -4.85 4.17 2.04
CA ILE A 46 -3.44 4.04 1.63
C ILE A 46 -3.32 3.65 0.16
N MET A 47 -2.36 4.25 -0.54
CA MET A 47 -2.00 3.88 -1.91
C MET A 47 -0.48 3.89 -2.12
N CYS A 48 0.00 3.09 -3.05
CA CYS A 48 1.31 3.27 -3.68
C CYS A 48 1.07 3.74 -5.12
N ILE A 49 1.33 4.99 -5.43
CA ILE A 49 0.97 5.60 -6.72
C ILE A 49 2.19 5.78 -7.61
N GLY A 50 2.05 5.43 -8.89
CA GLY A 50 3.05 5.65 -9.92
C GLY A 50 2.93 7.05 -10.55
N ASP A 51 4.05 7.65 -10.98
CA ASP A 51 4.08 8.97 -11.61
C ASP A 51 3.46 9.01 -13.02
N TYR A 52 3.13 7.86 -13.60
CA TYR A 52 2.35 7.77 -14.84
C TYR A 52 0.84 7.59 -14.60
N MET A 53 0.37 7.69 -13.35
CA MET A 53 -1.06 7.64 -13.07
C MET A 53 -1.79 8.78 -13.79
N ARG A 54 -2.95 8.49 -14.37
CA ARG A 54 -3.81 9.50 -15.00
C ARG A 54 -5.15 9.65 -14.29
N GLU A 55 -5.67 8.52 -13.83
CA GLU A 55 -6.96 8.43 -13.14
C GLU A 55 -6.75 7.73 -11.80
N CYS A 56 -7.52 8.13 -10.80
CA CYS A 56 -7.58 7.48 -9.50
C CYS A 56 -8.57 6.29 -9.57
N PRO A 57 -8.42 5.21 -8.77
CA PRO A 57 -9.44 4.18 -8.73
C PRO A 57 -10.81 4.78 -8.35
N PRO A 58 -11.91 4.20 -8.88
CA PRO A 58 -13.24 4.71 -8.59
C PRO A 58 -13.52 4.67 -7.09
N ASN A 59 -14.24 5.67 -6.59
CA ASN A 59 -14.66 5.80 -5.19
C ASN A 59 -13.53 5.97 -4.16
N VAL A 60 -12.27 6.14 -4.59
CA VAL A 60 -11.17 6.41 -3.66
C VAL A 60 -11.18 7.85 -3.17
N LEU A 61 -11.45 8.82 -4.05
CA LEU A 61 -11.48 10.24 -3.71
C LEU A 61 -12.90 10.75 -3.53
N THR A 62 -13.07 11.65 -2.56
CA THR A 62 -14.28 12.45 -2.36
C THR A 62 -14.41 13.54 -3.44
N SER A 63 -15.62 14.06 -3.65
CA SER A 63 -15.84 15.15 -4.60
C SER A 63 -15.04 16.41 -4.26
N GLU A 64 -14.83 16.67 -2.97
CA GLU A 64 -14.01 17.78 -2.46
C GLU A 64 -12.52 17.57 -2.77
N GLU A 65 -12.00 16.35 -2.62
CA GLU A 65 -10.62 16.01 -2.96
C GLU A 65 -10.36 16.11 -4.47
N VAL A 66 -11.29 15.61 -5.30
CA VAL A 66 -11.23 15.78 -6.76
C VAL A 66 -11.20 17.26 -7.13
N SER A 67 -12.07 18.07 -6.51
CA SER A 67 -12.10 19.51 -6.75
C SER A 67 -10.79 20.19 -6.34
N ALA A 68 -10.19 19.79 -5.22
CA ALA A 68 -8.91 20.34 -4.76
C ALA A 68 -7.76 20.02 -5.72
N ILE A 69 -7.75 18.81 -6.31
CA ILE A 69 -6.76 18.42 -7.33
C ILE A 69 -6.94 19.29 -8.58
N ILE A 70 -8.16 19.42 -9.09
CA ILE A 70 -8.45 20.25 -10.28
C ILE A 70 -8.07 21.72 -10.04
N LEU A 71 -8.35 22.26 -8.85
CA LEU A 71 -7.96 23.63 -8.50
C LEU A 71 -6.44 23.83 -8.36
N SER A 72 -5.67 22.76 -8.21
CA SER A 72 -4.21 22.79 -8.19
C SER A 72 -3.57 22.75 -9.57
N GLU A 73 -4.37 22.62 -10.64
CA GLU A 73 -3.91 22.63 -12.03
C GLU A 73 -3.20 23.94 -12.37
N SER A 74 -1.98 23.83 -12.91
CA SER A 74 -1.34 24.90 -13.66
C SER A 74 -1.74 24.82 -15.14
N ASP A 75 -1.76 25.96 -15.83
CA ASP A 75 -2.30 26.22 -17.19
C ASP A 75 -1.91 25.24 -18.33
N ASP A 76 -1.05 24.24 -18.13
CA ASP A 76 -0.52 23.35 -19.18
C ASP A 76 -0.52 21.83 -18.85
N SER A 77 -1.12 21.38 -17.73
CA SER A 77 -1.23 19.93 -17.43
C SER A 77 -2.43 19.59 -16.53
N THR A 78 -3.15 18.51 -16.85
CA THR A 78 -4.15 17.91 -15.94
C THR A 78 -3.45 17.42 -14.67
N ALA A 79 -3.78 18.00 -13.52
CA ALA A 79 -3.15 17.64 -12.26
C ALA A 79 -3.61 16.25 -11.84
N THR A 80 -2.65 15.34 -11.65
CA THR A 80 -2.95 14.00 -11.16
C THR A 80 -2.92 13.99 -9.62
N LEU A 81 -3.45 12.93 -8.99
CA LEU A 81 -3.24 12.75 -7.55
C LEU A 81 -1.74 12.67 -7.22
N TYR A 82 -0.91 12.10 -8.10
CA TYR A 82 0.54 12.07 -7.92
C TYR A 82 1.12 13.47 -7.79
N ASP A 83 0.76 14.38 -8.69
CA ASP A 83 1.20 15.79 -8.63
C ASP A 83 0.65 16.48 -7.38
N PHE A 84 -0.62 16.25 -7.07
CA PHE A 84 -1.24 16.85 -5.89
C PHE A 84 -0.55 16.44 -4.58
N THR A 85 0.05 15.25 -4.52
CA THR A 85 0.79 14.81 -3.34
C THR A 85 2.05 15.62 -3.06
N TYR A 86 2.55 16.46 -3.97
CA TYR A 86 3.61 17.43 -3.62
C TYR A 86 3.15 18.47 -2.58
N THR A 87 1.84 18.63 -2.38
CA THR A 87 1.26 19.45 -1.31
C THR A 87 1.16 18.70 0.03
N TYR A 88 1.37 17.37 0.03
CA TYR A 88 1.28 16.55 1.23
C TYR A 88 2.54 16.68 2.06
N ARG A 89 2.43 16.36 3.35
CA ARG A 89 3.57 16.35 4.26
C ARG A 89 4.42 15.10 4.04
N GLU A 90 5.69 15.28 3.66
CA GLU A 90 6.67 14.19 3.66
C GLU A 90 6.96 13.73 5.10
N LEU A 91 6.84 12.42 5.34
CA LEU A 91 7.25 11.78 6.58
C LEU A 91 8.57 11.04 6.37
N ARG A 92 9.57 11.40 7.17
CA ARG A 92 10.82 10.64 7.30
C ARG A 92 10.73 9.73 8.52
N TYR A 93 9.83 8.76 8.45
CA TYR A 93 9.57 7.86 9.55
C TYR A 93 10.51 6.65 9.52
N ARG A 94 11.08 6.30 10.68
CA ARG A 94 11.92 5.12 10.89
C ARG A 94 11.51 4.39 12.16
N GLY A 95 10.21 4.26 12.36
CA GLY A 95 9.68 3.47 13.48
C GLY A 95 9.89 1.98 13.24
N TYR A 96 9.83 1.24 14.34
CA TYR A 96 9.92 -0.21 14.35
C TYR A 96 8.75 -0.77 15.16
N ILE A 97 8.20 -1.89 14.70
CA ILE A 97 7.23 -2.69 15.45
C ILE A 97 7.58 -4.17 15.35
N ASP A 98 7.39 -4.90 16.45
CA ASP A 98 7.42 -6.38 16.42
C ASP A 98 6.10 -6.88 15.81
N LEU A 99 6.20 -7.52 14.65
CA LEU A 99 5.05 -8.00 13.88
C LEU A 99 4.61 -9.41 14.27
N ARG A 100 5.29 -10.09 15.21
CA ARG A 100 4.90 -11.44 15.62
C ARG A 100 3.47 -11.46 16.16
N GLY A 101 2.64 -12.34 15.63
CA GLY A 101 1.23 -12.45 16.00
C GLY A 101 0.34 -11.28 15.55
N MET A 102 0.85 -10.39 14.70
CA MET A 102 0.08 -9.29 14.10
C MET A 102 -0.62 -9.74 12.81
N VAL A 103 -1.66 -9.00 12.45
CA VAL A 103 -2.38 -9.11 11.19
C VAL A 103 -2.44 -7.75 10.49
N LEU A 104 -2.40 -7.77 9.16
CA LEU A 104 -2.77 -6.63 8.33
C LEU A 104 -4.27 -6.76 8.02
N ARG A 105 -5.09 -5.78 8.41
CA ARG A 105 -6.51 -5.77 8.06
C ARG A 105 -6.78 -4.78 6.95
N ASN A 106 -7.56 -5.20 5.97
CA ASN A 106 -8.23 -4.31 5.04
C ASN A 106 -9.65 -4.08 5.56
N MET A 107 -9.85 -2.93 6.19
CA MET A 107 -11.12 -2.54 6.80
C MET A 107 -12.20 -2.23 5.78
N THR A 108 -11.85 -1.79 4.57
CA THR A 108 -12.83 -1.54 3.50
C THR A 108 -13.51 -2.83 3.06
N ARG A 109 -12.73 -3.93 3.04
CA ARG A 109 -13.16 -5.23 2.52
C ARG A 109 -13.53 -6.23 3.60
N HIS A 110 -13.24 -5.93 4.87
CA HIS A 110 -13.45 -6.82 6.01
C HIS A 110 -12.67 -8.15 5.88
N VAL A 111 -11.42 -8.03 5.43
CA VAL A 111 -10.49 -9.16 5.28
C VAL A 111 -9.19 -8.90 6.03
N TYR A 112 -8.46 -9.96 6.40
CA TYR A 112 -7.16 -9.84 7.04
C TYR A 112 -6.12 -10.85 6.52
N VAL A 113 -4.86 -10.54 6.77
CA VAL A 113 -3.69 -11.36 6.42
C VAL A 113 -2.80 -11.53 7.65
N ARG A 114 -2.38 -12.76 7.92
CA ARG A 114 -1.59 -13.12 9.11
C ARG A 114 -0.09 -13.02 8.86
N GLN A 115 0.62 -12.25 9.68
CA GLN A 115 2.07 -12.08 9.55
C GLN A 115 2.83 -13.39 9.63
N ASP A 116 2.57 -14.19 10.67
CA ASP A 116 3.37 -15.37 10.95
C ASP A 116 3.26 -16.41 9.82
N VAL A 117 2.08 -16.51 9.20
CA VAL A 117 1.82 -17.38 8.04
C VAL A 117 2.46 -16.82 6.78
N ALA A 118 2.32 -15.51 6.52
CA ALA A 118 2.95 -14.85 5.37
C ALA A 118 4.47 -15.02 5.38
N VAL A 119 5.11 -14.78 6.54
CA VAL A 119 6.55 -14.96 6.71
C VAL A 119 6.98 -16.41 6.51
N GLU A 120 6.20 -17.39 6.98
CA GLU A 120 6.49 -18.82 6.79
C GLU A 120 6.40 -19.24 5.31
N GLU A 121 5.35 -18.80 4.63
CA GLU A 121 5.03 -19.21 3.27
C GLU A 121 5.83 -18.47 2.19
N LEU A 122 6.30 -17.25 2.50
CA LEU A 122 7.14 -16.42 1.62
C LEU A 122 8.63 -16.49 1.99
N LYS A 123 9.03 -17.52 2.76
CA LYS A 123 10.45 -17.76 3.05
C LYS A 123 11.24 -17.94 1.75
N SER A 124 12.24 -17.10 1.57
CA SER A 124 13.26 -17.22 0.54
C SER A 124 14.63 -16.95 1.15
N SER A 125 15.67 -17.58 0.60
CA SER A 125 17.06 -17.32 1.01
C SER A 125 17.58 -15.98 0.50
N GLU A 126 16.96 -15.41 -0.52
CA GLU A 126 17.40 -14.16 -1.15
C GLU A 126 16.59 -12.97 -0.63
N TYR A 127 15.26 -13.05 -0.76
CA TYR A 127 14.33 -11.98 -0.36
C TYR A 127 13.14 -12.55 0.42
N PRO A 128 13.19 -12.58 1.76
CA PRO A 128 12.05 -13.04 2.57
C PRO A 128 10.89 -12.06 2.43
N GLY A 129 9.68 -12.59 2.19
CA GLY A 129 8.47 -11.78 2.11
C GLY A 129 7.69 -11.73 3.42
N ASP A 130 6.89 -10.67 3.61
CA ASP A 130 5.99 -10.49 4.74
C ASP A 130 4.68 -9.75 4.36
N ILE A 131 3.88 -9.34 5.36
CA ILE A 131 2.64 -8.59 5.12
C ILE A 131 2.87 -7.21 4.48
N GLY A 132 4.08 -6.64 4.58
CA GLY A 132 4.46 -5.42 3.91
C GLY A 132 4.58 -5.61 2.40
N ASN A 133 5.18 -6.71 1.94
CA ASN A 133 5.18 -7.07 0.52
C ASN A 133 3.75 -7.34 0.03
N ILE A 134 2.95 -8.06 0.83
CA ILE A 134 1.53 -8.31 0.51
C ILE A 134 0.76 -7.00 0.37
N LEU A 135 0.93 -6.06 1.30
CA LEU A 135 0.32 -4.74 1.21
C LEU A 135 0.72 -4.08 -0.12
N LEU A 136 2.02 -3.98 -0.41
CA LEU A 136 2.54 -3.29 -1.58
C LEU A 136 2.00 -3.89 -2.89
N THR A 137 1.96 -5.22 -3.00
CA THR A 137 1.37 -5.95 -4.13
C THR A 137 -0.09 -5.56 -4.39
N ASN A 138 -0.83 -5.15 -3.36
CA ASN A 138 -2.26 -4.88 -3.45
C ASN A 138 -2.63 -3.40 -3.52
N ILE A 139 -1.75 -2.47 -3.12
CA ILE A 139 -2.08 -1.03 -3.06
C ILE A 139 -1.49 -0.20 -4.20
N CYS A 140 -0.75 -0.82 -5.11
CA CYS A 140 -0.14 -0.13 -6.24
C CYS A 140 -1.20 0.36 -7.24
N TRP A 141 -1.06 1.60 -7.73
CA TRP A 141 -1.93 2.17 -8.75
C TRP A 141 -1.19 3.04 -9.77
N SER A 142 -1.37 2.72 -11.05
CA SER A 142 -1.00 3.51 -12.22
C SER A 142 -1.82 3.06 -13.43
N ALA A 143 -2.02 3.96 -14.38
CA ALA A 143 -2.62 3.62 -15.68
C ALA A 143 -1.61 2.94 -16.62
N ASP A 144 -0.31 3.02 -16.30
CA ASP A 144 0.78 2.44 -17.09
C ASP A 144 1.40 1.23 -16.36
N SER A 145 1.54 0.12 -17.07
CA SER A 145 2.06 -1.15 -16.54
C SER A 145 3.60 -1.18 -16.41
N SER A 146 4.31 -0.12 -16.79
CA SER A 146 5.76 0.01 -16.68
C SER A 146 6.21 0.21 -15.22
N CYS A 147 5.99 -0.80 -14.39
CA CYS A 147 6.33 -0.80 -12.97
C CYS A 147 7.76 -1.26 -12.65
N ALA A 148 8.53 -1.72 -13.65
CA ALA A 148 9.86 -2.32 -13.46
C ALA A 148 9.86 -3.58 -12.59
N MET A 149 8.76 -4.33 -12.61
CA MET A 149 8.65 -5.69 -12.12
C MET A 149 8.45 -6.64 -13.31
N ILE A 150 8.73 -7.94 -13.14
CA ILE A 150 8.40 -8.96 -14.16
C ILE A 150 6.89 -9.16 -14.28
N VAL A 151 6.17 -8.94 -13.18
CA VAL A 151 4.72 -9.06 -13.09
C VAL A 151 4.10 -7.66 -13.01
N ASP A 152 2.94 -7.48 -13.63
CA ASP A 152 2.25 -6.20 -13.57
C ASP A 152 1.55 -6.03 -12.23
N LEU A 153 2.09 -5.14 -11.39
CA LEU A 153 1.50 -4.75 -10.10
C LEU A 153 0.82 -3.38 -10.19
N SER A 154 0.69 -2.78 -11.38
CA SER A 154 0.26 -1.39 -11.50
C SER A 154 -1.18 -1.13 -11.09
N GLN A 155 -2.02 -2.15 -10.93
CA GLN A 155 -3.44 -2.00 -10.58
C GLN A 155 -3.85 -2.99 -9.48
N GLY A 156 -3.25 -2.81 -8.31
CA GLY A 156 -3.56 -3.57 -7.11
C GLY A 156 -5.02 -3.38 -6.68
N GLY A 157 -5.67 -4.49 -6.33
CA GLY A 157 -7.11 -4.49 -6.01
C GLY A 157 -7.48 -3.70 -4.76
N TRP A 158 -6.54 -3.42 -3.87
CA TRP A 158 -6.78 -2.71 -2.61
C TRP A 158 -6.26 -1.26 -2.63
N ALA A 159 -5.96 -0.71 -3.80
CA ALA A 159 -5.50 0.66 -3.93
C ALA A 159 -6.56 1.65 -3.41
N GLY A 160 -6.21 2.37 -2.34
CA GLY A 160 -7.08 3.38 -1.72
C GLY A 160 -7.98 2.82 -0.61
N ASP A 161 -7.86 1.54 -0.28
CA ASP A 161 -8.58 0.93 0.84
C ASP A 161 -8.02 1.39 2.20
N ARG A 162 -8.83 1.16 3.25
CA ARG A 162 -8.51 1.48 4.64
C ARG A 162 -7.78 0.32 5.31
N PHE A 163 -6.65 0.60 5.95
CA PHE A 163 -5.82 -0.43 6.57
C PHE A 163 -5.43 -0.11 8.01
N ASP A 164 -5.24 -1.15 8.81
CA ASP A 164 -4.51 -1.09 10.06
C ASP A 164 -3.68 -2.38 10.28
N VAL A 165 -2.82 -2.33 11.29
CA VAL A 165 -2.07 -3.49 11.78
C VAL A 165 -2.36 -3.65 13.26
N VAL A 166 -2.89 -4.80 13.64
CA VAL A 166 -3.32 -5.11 15.01
C VAL A 166 -2.92 -6.53 15.39
N PRO A 167 -2.86 -6.88 16.69
CA PRO A 167 -2.76 -8.27 17.13
C PRO A 167 -3.88 -9.15 16.57
N LEU A 168 -3.61 -10.42 16.27
CA LEU A 168 -4.64 -11.38 15.82
C LEU A 168 -5.82 -11.49 16.81
N ILE A 169 -5.54 -11.39 18.11
CA ILE A 169 -6.58 -11.44 19.15
C ILE A 169 -7.63 -10.34 18.98
N ASP A 170 -7.27 -9.18 18.43
CA ASP A 170 -8.22 -8.08 18.20
C ASP A 170 -9.18 -8.37 17.04
N VAL A 171 -8.86 -9.31 16.14
CA VAL A 171 -9.77 -9.84 15.11
C VAL A 171 -10.66 -10.94 15.65
N GLU A 172 -10.13 -11.78 16.54
CA GLU A 172 -10.88 -12.88 17.14
C GLU A 172 -11.92 -12.40 18.16
N ASP A 173 -11.64 -11.30 18.86
CA ASP A 173 -12.44 -10.79 19.99
C ASP A 173 -13.43 -9.67 19.63
N ASP A 174 -13.40 -9.11 18.41
CA ASP A 174 -14.27 -7.96 18.05
C ASP A 174 -15.73 -8.36 17.75
N GLY A 175 -16.01 -9.65 17.62
CA GLY A 175 -17.34 -10.20 17.37
C GLY A 175 -17.85 -9.99 15.94
N GLU A 176 -16.99 -9.55 15.02
CA GLU A 176 -17.28 -9.44 13.60
C GLU A 176 -16.77 -10.66 12.82
N GLU A 177 -17.40 -10.97 11.68
CA GLU A 177 -17.00 -12.12 10.83
C GLU A 177 -15.94 -11.69 9.80
N TRP A 178 -14.67 -11.62 10.22
CA TRP A 178 -13.56 -11.31 9.32
C TRP A 178 -13.17 -12.50 8.44
N GLU A 179 -12.86 -12.24 7.16
CA GLU A 179 -12.36 -13.26 6.24
C GLU A 179 -10.81 -13.31 6.24
N ASP A 180 -10.25 -14.49 6.51
CA ASP A 180 -8.80 -14.76 6.39
C ASP A 180 -8.45 -15.01 4.91
N VAL A 181 -7.80 -14.04 4.27
CA VAL A 181 -7.37 -14.13 2.87
C VAL A 181 -5.88 -14.44 2.72
N THR A 182 -5.23 -14.90 3.81
CA THR A 182 -3.77 -15.06 3.85
C THR A 182 -3.24 -15.96 2.74
N GLU A 183 -3.86 -17.11 2.51
CA GLU A 183 -3.37 -18.07 1.49
C GLU A 183 -3.39 -17.47 0.07
N ASP A 184 -4.44 -16.73 -0.28
CA ASP A 184 -4.59 -16.17 -1.61
C ASP A 184 -3.63 -15.00 -1.84
N GLN A 185 -3.43 -14.17 -0.81
CA GLN A 185 -2.49 -13.06 -0.87
C GLN A 185 -1.03 -13.53 -0.88
N VAL A 186 -0.71 -14.62 -0.18
CA VAL A 186 0.59 -15.28 -0.26
C VAL A 186 0.85 -15.81 -1.67
N LYS A 187 -0.13 -16.48 -2.31
CA LYS A 187 0.05 -17.00 -3.69
C LYS A 187 0.37 -15.87 -4.68
N LEU A 188 -0.37 -14.76 -4.59
CA LEU A 188 -0.16 -13.59 -5.44
C LEU A 188 1.23 -12.97 -5.21
N THR A 189 1.60 -12.76 -3.95
CA THR A 189 2.87 -12.10 -3.58
C THR A 189 4.08 -12.98 -3.87
N ARG A 190 3.96 -14.30 -3.71
CA ARG A 190 5.01 -15.26 -4.07
C ARG A 190 5.39 -15.16 -5.54
N PHE A 191 4.41 -14.97 -6.42
CA PHE A 191 4.68 -14.80 -7.84
C PHE A 191 5.50 -13.52 -8.11
N ALA A 192 5.18 -12.42 -7.41
CA ALA A 192 5.94 -11.17 -7.50
C ALA A 192 7.38 -11.28 -6.95
N LEU A 193 7.60 -12.07 -5.89
CA LEU A 193 8.91 -12.29 -5.28
C LEU A 193 9.80 -13.30 -6.03
N SER A 194 9.22 -14.15 -6.88
CA SER A 194 9.95 -15.22 -7.59
C SER A 194 10.71 -14.76 -8.84
N CYS A 195 10.81 -13.45 -9.03
CA CYS A 195 11.28 -12.76 -10.22
C CYS A 195 12.52 -11.92 -9.90
#